data_AF-A0A7S1ZHU7-F1
#
_entry.id   AF-A0A7S1ZHU7-F1
#
_cell.length_a   1.000
_cell.length_b   1.000
_cell.length_c   1.000
_cell.angle_alpha   90.00
_cell.angle_beta   90.00
_cell.angle_gamma   90.00
#
_symmetry.space_group_name_H-M   'P 1'
#
loop_
_entity.id
_entity.type
_entity.pdbx_description
1 polymer ?
#
loop_
_entity_poly.entity_id
_entity_poly.type
_entity_poly.pdbx_seq_one_letter_code
_entity_poly.pdbx_strand_id
1 'polypeptide(L)'
;RGSGGVHGGGDGNGDGGGLDAGVLRALGRAAVRTEPFDVTLDRLGTFGGKSRGVLWAYPRSGFGKVDGGREDDGDAPLCDPSEPLIRLQASLEEEFPECASPRGKFHPHMTLSHFPSLDDAEGSKAEAEGSGWLDGVSFRIDEVYVLRRDGDGGQFRITVTVPLGAAGGGNCVAHDPPIPFGPMPEGEEEWVREERMKLKARRNGRRGG
;
A
#
# COMPACT_ATOMS: atom_id res chain seq x y z
N ARG A 1 -52.93 -9.48 39.32
CA ARG A 1 -51.57 -8.97 39.60
C ARG A 1 -50.58 -9.99 39.05
N GLY A 2 -49.81 -9.58 38.03
CA GLY A 2 -48.70 -10.31 37.34
C GLY A 2 -49.18 -11.44 36.42
N SER A 3 -49.03 -11.46 35.08
CA SER A 3 -48.21 -10.75 34.08
C SER A 3 -46.70 -10.76 34.30
N GLY A 4 -46.00 -11.45 33.38
CA GLY A 4 -44.55 -11.46 33.17
C GLY A 4 -44.09 -12.88 32.79
N GLY A 5 -43.44 -13.16 31.67
CA GLY A 5 -42.96 -12.32 30.57
C GLY A 5 -42.25 -13.26 29.60
N VAL A 6 -42.53 -13.09 28.31
CA VAL A 6 -41.81 -13.75 27.22
C VAL A 6 -40.54 -12.94 26.97
N HIS A 7 -39.38 -13.55 27.19
CA HIS A 7 -38.10 -13.12 26.64
C HIS A 7 -37.64 -14.27 25.72
N GLY A 8 -37.27 -14.07 24.47
CA GLY A 8 -36.85 -12.87 23.78
C GLY A 8 -35.60 -13.22 22.98
N GLY A 9 -35.68 -13.04 21.66
CA GLY A 9 -34.54 -12.75 20.78
C GLY A 9 -33.37 -13.72 20.82
N GLY A 10 -33.45 -14.80 20.06
CA GLY A 10 -32.26 -15.42 19.48
C GLY A 10 -31.83 -14.59 18.27
N ASP A 11 -31.21 -13.44 18.51
CA ASP A 11 -30.58 -12.65 17.45
C ASP A 11 -29.34 -13.41 16.99
N GLY A 12 -29.52 -14.19 15.91
CA GLY A 12 -28.42 -14.69 15.10
C GLY A 12 -27.71 -13.49 14.47
N ASN A 13 -26.71 -12.97 15.17
CA ASN A 13 -25.78 -11.98 14.65
C ASN A 13 -24.92 -12.68 13.59
N GLY A 14 -25.44 -12.76 12.37
CA GLY A 14 -24.66 -13.05 11.18
C GLY A 14 -23.70 -11.89 10.97
N ASP A 15 -22.49 -12.03 11.51
CA ASP A 15 -21.37 -11.12 11.29
C ASP A 15 -20.91 -11.28 9.83
N GLY A 16 -21.71 -10.74 8.91
CA GLY A 16 -21.40 -10.67 7.49
C GLY A 16 -20.26 -9.68 7.31
N GLY A 17 -19.04 -10.18 7.22
CA GLY A 17 -17.77 -9.44 7.14
C GLY A 17 -17.57 -8.59 5.87
N GLY A 18 -18.65 -8.02 5.32
CA GLY A 18 -18.61 -7.01 4.27
C GLY A 18 -18.27 -5.64 4.84
N LEU A 19 -17.54 -4.84 4.06
CA LEU A 19 -17.25 -3.46 4.42
C LEU A 19 -18.55 -2.62 4.42
N ASP A 20 -18.67 -1.75 5.42
CA ASP A 20 -19.83 -0.86 5.58
C ASP A 20 -20.08 -0.04 4.31
N ALA A 21 -21.36 0.11 3.94
CA ALA A 21 -21.74 0.84 2.73
C ALA A 21 -21.35 2.33 2.77
N GLY A 22 -21.22 2.91 3.97
CA GLY A 22 -20.67 4.25 4.17
C GLY A 22 -19.19 4.34 3.80
N VAL A 23 -18.39 3.34 4.17
CA VAL A 23 -16.97 3.23 3.78
C VAL A 23 -16.83 3.13 2.27
N LEU A 24 -17.63 2.29 1.60
CA LEU A 24 -17.61 2.17 0.13
C LEU A 24 -17.95 3.49 -0.55
N ARG A 25 -18.95 4.23 -0.05
CA ARG A 25 -19.29 5.55 -0.59
C ARG A 25 -18.18 6.58 -0.36
N ALA A 26 -17.50 6.54 0.79
CA ALA A 26 -16.38 7.43 1.10
C ALA A 26 -15.18 7.16 0.19
N LEU A 27 -14.81 5.89 -0.02
CA LEU A 27 -13.80 5.47 -0.98
C LEU A 27 -14.12 5.97 -2.39
N GLY A 28 -15.36 5.77 -2.84
CA GLY A 28 -15.82 6.23 -4.15
C GLY A 28 -15.71 7.74 -4.32
N ARG A 29 -16.11 8.53 -3.31
CA ARG A 29 -15.98 10.01 -3.33
C ARG A 29 -14.54 10.48 -3.42
N ALA A 30 -13.61 9.84 -2.71
CA ALA A 30 -12.19 10.18 -2.82
C ALA A 30 -11.63 9.83 -4.20
N ALA A 31 -11.92 8.62 -4.69
CA ALA A 31 -11.34 8.09 -5.92
C ALA A 31 -11.77 8.85 -7.18
N VAL A 32 -13.03 9.30 -7.26
CA VAL A 32 -13.50 10.07 -8.42
C VAL A 32 -12.81 11.43 -8.58
N ARG A 33 -12.14 11.93 -7.54
CA ARG A 33 -11.39 13.20 -7.59
C ARG A 33 -10.03 13.07 -8.27
N THR A 34 -9.56 11.85 -8.52
CA THR A 34 -8.27 11.60 -9.17
C THR A 34 -8.50 10.76 -10.41
N GLU A 35 -8.24 11.32 -11.59
CA GLU A 35 -8.29 10.55 -12.85
C GLU A 35 -7.21 9.45 -12.86
N PRO A 36 -7.42 8.35 -13.59
CA PRO A 36 -6.37 7.37 -13.84
C PRO A 36 -5.07 8.00 -14.33
N PHE A 37 -3.94 7.52 -13.83
CA PHE A 37 -2.63 8.14 -14.01
C PHE A 37 -1.53 7.12 -14.26
N ASP A 38 -0.39 7.58 -14.76
CA ASP A 38 0.78 6.75 -15.01
C ASP A 38 1.78 6.89 -13.85
N VAL A 39 2.43 5.78 -13.51
CA VAL A 39 3.48 5.68 -12.50
C VAL A 39 4.77 5.26 -13.17
N THR A 40 5.89 5.87 -12.77
CA THR A 40 7.24 5.45 -13.15
C THR A 40 8.07 5.24 -11.89
N LEU A 41 8.83 4.13 -11.86
CA LEU A 41 9.80 3.86 -10.80
C LEU A 41 11.18 4.26 -11.30
N ASP A 42 11.69 5.41 -10.86
CA ASP A 42 12.90 6.01 -11.45
C ASP A 42 13.92 6.49 -10.41
N ARG A 43 13.61 6.40 -9.12
CA ARG A 43 14.52 6.82 -8.06
C ARG A 43 14.52 5.80 -6.94
N LEU A 44 15.72 5.41 -6.52
CA LEU A 44 15.92 4.57 -5.36
C LEU A 44 16.28 5.40 -4.12
N GLY A 45 15.83 4.93 -2.97
CA GLY A 45 16.21 5.51 -1.69
C GLY A 45 16.32 4.45 -0.62
N THR A 46 16.86 4.87 0.51
CA THR A 46 17.02 4.02 1.70
C THR A 46 16.50 4.74 2.94
N PHE A 47 16.12 3.97 3.95
CA PHE A 47 15.98 4.47 5.32
C PHE A 47 16.27 3.34 6.31
N GLY A 48 16.67 3.69 7.53
CA GLY A 48 17.01 2.70 8.54
C GLY A 48 18.07 3.16 9.52
N GLY A 49 18.84 2.20 10.04
CA GLY A 49 19.98 2.40 10.91
C GLY A 49 20.77 1.11 11.13
N LYS A 50 21.53 1.04 12.23
CA LYS A 50 22.51 -0.03 12.52
C LYS A 50 21.93 -1.47 12.62
N SER A 51 20.62 -1.63 12.64
CA SER A 51 19.93 -2.92 12.84
C SER A 51 18.76 -3.16 11.88
N ARG A 52 18.58 -2.27 10.90
CA ARG A 52 17.58 -2.39 9.83
C ARG A 52 17.93 -1.42 8.70
N GLY A 53 18.02 -1.91 7.47
CA GLY A 53 17.93 -1.09 6.27
C GLY A 53 16.67 -1.43 5.48
N VAL A 54 16.18 -0.47 4.71
CA VAL A 54 15.12 -0.67 3.72
C VAL A 54 15.57 -0.02 2.43
N LEU A 55 15.44 -0.74 1.32
CA LEU A 55 15.56 -0.20 -0.03
C LEU A 55 14.15 0.00 -0.59
N TRP A 56 13.92 1.16 -1.21
CA TRP A 56 12.63 1.50 -1.78
C TRP A 56 12.78 2.25 -3.10
N ALA A 57 11.75 2.18 -3.94
CA ALA A 57 11.61 2.95 -5.16
C ALA A 57 10.56 4.05 -5.01
N TYR A 58 10.79 5.22 -5.59
CA TYR A 58 9.82 6.31 -5.66
C TYR A 58 8.84 6.05 -6.81
N PRO A 59 7.51 5.97 -6.55
CA PRO A 59 6.51 5.84 -7.60
C PRO A 59 6.06 7.22 -8.07
N ARG A 60 6.88 7.88 -8.90
CA ARG A 60 6.54 9.17 -9.49
C ARG A 60 5.27 9.03 -10.32
N SER A 61 4.28 9.89 -10.11
CA SER A 61 2.99 9.81 -10.80
C SER A 61 2.69 11.04 -11.66
N GLY A 62 1.98 10.86 -12.77
CA GLY A 62 1.60 11.95 -13.68
C GLY A 62 0.39 11.62 -14.57
N PHE A 63 -0.27 12.65 -15.09
CA PHE A 63 -1.35 12.50 -16.06
C PHE A 63 -0.78 12.54 -17.47
N GLY A 64 -0.73 11.37 -18.14
CA GLY A 64 -0.27 11.24 -19.52
C GLY A 64 0.90 10.27 -19.64
N LYS A 65 1.04 9.67 -20.84
CA LYS A 65 2.18 8.79 -21.14
C LYS A 65 3.46 9.55 -20.85
N VAL A 66 4.38 8.88 -20.16
CA VAL A 66 5.79 9.26 -20.19
C VAL A 66 6.26 8.99 -21.62
N ASP A 67 5.96 9.90 -22.54
CA ASP A 67 6.72 10.00 -23.77
C ASP A 67 8.17 10.14 -23.29
N GLY A 68 9.05 9.26 -23.74
CA GLY A 68 10.44 9.11 -23.28
C GLY A 68 11.35 10.30 -23.59
N GLY A 69 10.88 11.50 -23.28
CA GLY A 69 11.47 12.80 -23.56
C GLY A 69 10.96 13.88 -22.59
N ARG A 70 10.52 13.52 -21.38
CA ARG A 70 10.60 14.50 -20.29
C ARG A 70 12.09 14.64 -20.00
N GLU A 71 12.63 15.83 -20.26
CA GLU A 71 13.96 16.20 -19.80
C GLU A 71 14.06 15.76 -18.34
N ASP A 72 15.01 14.87 -18.08
CA ASP A 72 15.33 14.35 -16.77
C ASP A 72 15.91 15.51 -15.96
N ASP A 73 15.02 16.38 -15.48
CA ASP A 73 15.33 17.31 -14.42
C ASP A 73 15.48 16.43 -13.17
N GLY A 74 16.66 15.84 -12.99
CA GLY A 74 17.02 14.95 -11.87
C GLY A 74 16.78 15.56 -10.48
N ASP A 75 16.37 16.83 -10.43
CA ASP A 75 15.98 17.62 -9.25
C ASP A 75 14.46 17.74 -9.01
N ALA A 76 13.60 17.04 -9.76
CA ALA A 76 12.16 17.05 -9.47
C ALA A 76 11.90 16.67 -8.00
N PRO A 77 11.18 17.52 -7.23
CA PRO A 77 11.03 17.34 -5.80
C PRO A 77 10.24 16.07 -5.51
N LEU A 78 10.69 15.32 -4.50
CA LEU A 78 9.88 14.23 -3.95
C LEU A 78 8.59 14.79 -3.36
N CYS A 79 7.49 14.08 -3.58
CA CYS A 79 6.16 14.44 -3.09
C CYS A 79 5.66 15.80 -3.63
N ASP A 80 5.80 16.06 -4.92
CA ASP A 80 5.19 17.23 -5.56
C ASP A 80 3.65 17.17 -5.35
N PRO A 81 3.01 18.20 -4.75
CA PRO A 81 1.57 18.21 -4.52
C PRO A 81 0.71 18.10 -5.80
N SER A 82 1.31 18.33 -6.97
CA SER A 82 0.66 18.15 -8.25
C SER A 82 0.57 16.69 -8.71
N GLU A 83 1.33 15.78 -8.09
CA GLU A 83 1.32 14.36 -8.42
C GLU A 83 -0.03 13.70 -8.08
N PRO A 84 -0.64 12.95 -9.02
CA PRO A 84 -1.91 12.24 -8.81
C PRO A 84 -1.93 11.36 -7.56
N LEU A 85 -0.84 10.64 -7.27
CA LEU A 85 -0.76 9.76 -6.10
C LEU A 85 -0.82 10.55 -4.77
N ILE A 86 -0.20 11.74 -4.73
CA ILE A 86 -0.25 12.63 -3.58
C ILE A 86 -1.66 13.19 -3.40
N ARG A 87 -2.32 13.59 -4.50
CA ARG A 87 -3.70 14.09 -4.48
C ARG A 87 -4.71 13.02 -4.07
N LEU A 88 -4.53 11.79 -4.53
CA LEU A 88 -5.35 10.65 -4.15
C LEU A 88 -5.22 10.38 -2.64
N GLN A 89 -3.99 10.38 -2.11
CA GLN A 89 -3.78 10.19 -0.67
C GLN A 89 -4.45 11.30 0.15
N ALA A 90 -4.29 12.56 -0.24
CA ALA A 90 -4.96 13.68 0.43
C ALA A 90 -6.50 13.53 0.38
N SER A 91 -7.05 13.16 -0.78
CA SER A 91 -8.48 12.90 -0.94
C SER A 91 -8.98 11.76 -0.05
N LEU A 92 -8.18 10.71 0.15
CA LEU A 92 -8.52 9.61 1.06
C LEU A 92 -8.46 10.09 2.52
N GLU A 93 -7.44 10.85 2.90
CA GLU A 93 -7.31 11.40 4.26
C GLU A 93 -8.47 12.35 4.63
N GLU A 94 -8.98 13.13 3.67
CA GLU A 94 -10.17 13.97 3.87
C GLU A 94 -11.44 13.16 4.17
N GLU A 95 -11.63 12.00 3.53
CA GLU A 95 -12.77 11.12 3.77
C GLU A 95 -12.58 10.23 5.01
N PHE A 96 -11.33 10.01 5.43
CA PHE A 96 -10.95 9.20 6.59
C PHE A 96 -9.97 9.96 7.51
N PRO A 97 -10.39 11.03 8.21
CA PRO A 97 -9.49 11.86 9.01
C PRO A 97 -8.79 11.11 10.14
N GLU A 98 -9.38 10.03 10.64
CA GLU A 98 -8.79 9.14 11.64
C GLU A 98 -7.54 8.40 11.13
N CYS A 99 -7.38 8.31 9.81
CA CYS A 99 -6.21 7.72 9.14
C CYS A 99 -5.09 8.73 8.90
N ALA A 100 -5.28 10.01 9.25
CA ALA A 100 -4.28 11.05 9.09
C ALA A 100 -2.98 10.68 9.82
N SER A 101 -1.85 10.81 9.14
CA SER A 101 -0.55 10.47 9.71
C SER A 101 -0.15 11.48 10.80
N PRO A 102 0.05 11.06 12.07
CA PRO A 102 0.55 11.96 13.11
C PRO A 102 2.04 12.29 12.91
N ARG A 103 2.73 11.63 11.96
CA ARG A 103 4.20 11.71 11.77
C ARG A 103 4.64 12.60 10.60
N GLY A 104 3.74 13.41 10.06
CA GLY A 104 4.04 14.35 8.99
C GLY A 104 3.58 13.89 7.61
N LYS A 105 4.08 14.59 6.58
CA LYS A 105 3.64 14.49 5.18
C LYS A 105 3.81 13.06 4.63
N PHE A 106 2.82 12.60 3.87
CA PHE A 106 2.88 11.35 3.13
C PHE A 106 4.08 11.32 2.18
N HIS A 107 4.84 10.22 2.21
CA HIS A 107 5.98 9.96 1.33
C HIS A 107 5.74 8.64 0.59
N PRO A 108 5.30 8.68 -0.68
CA PRO A 108 5.03 7.47 -1.41
C PRO A 108 6.35 6.75 -1.70
N HIS A 109 6.38 5.47 -1.37
CA HIS A 109 7.53 4.61 -1.63
C HIS A 109 7.04 3.17 -1.82
N MET A 110 7.64 2.46 -2.78
CA MET A 110 7.48 1.03 -2.94
C MET A 110 8.65 0.34 -2.25
N THR A 111 8.40 -0.35 -1.14
CA THR A 111 9.46 -1.12 -0.46
C THR A 111 9.87 -2.29 -1.35
N LEU A 112 11.15 -2.34 -1.73
CA LEU A 112 11.70 -3.40 -2.57
C LEU A 112 12.31 -4.52 -1.73
N SER A 113 13.07 -4.16 -0.69
CA SER A 113 13.73 -5.16 0.16
C SER A 113 14.09 -4.62 1.54
N HIS A 114 14.38 -5.54 2.46
CA HIS A 114 14.84 -5.27 3.81
C HIS A 114 16.25 -5.83 4.02
N PHE A 115 17.09 -5.07 4.71
CA PHE A 115 18.49 -5.41 4.95
C PHE A 115 18.83 -5.44 6.45
N PRO A 116 19.91 -6.13 6.86
CA PRO A 116 20.38 -6.15 8.25
C PRO A 116 20.78 -4.78 8.77
N SER A 117 21.28 -3.89 7.91
CA SER A 117 21.71 -2.53 8.25
C SER A 117 21.41 -1.53 7.13
N LEU A 118 21.50 -0.23 7.44
CA LEU A 118 21.41 0.83 6.43
C LEU A 118 22.54 0.73 5.40
N ASP A 119 23.78 0.50 5.84
CA ASP A 119 24.96 0.36 4.97
C ASP A 119 24.76 -0.75 3.93
N ASP A 120 24.17 -1.89 4.32
CA ASP A 120 23.85 -2.99 3.38
C ASP A 120 22.79 -2.57 2.34
N ALA A 121 21.81 -1.77 2.76
CA ALA A 121 20.78 -1.24 1.86
C ALA A 121 21.36 -0.19 0.90
N GLU A 122 22.31 0.63 1.34
CA GLU A 122 23.01 1.61 0.51
C GLU A 122 23.93 0.92 -0.52
N GLY A 123 24.63 -0.14 -0.13
CA GLY A 123 25.40 -0.96 -1.06
C GLY A 123 24.52 -1.57 -2.16
N SER A 124 23.36 -2.13 -1.78
CA SER A 124 22.40 -2.70 -2.72
C SER A 124 21.73 -1.65 -3.61
N LYS A 125 21.49 -0.45 -3.06
CA LYS A 125 21.03 0.71 -3.84
C LYS A 125 22.02 1.03 -4.95
N ALA A 126 23.30 1.17 -4.62
CA ALA A 126 24.34 1.52 -5.60
C ALA A 126 24.48 0.47 -6.71
N GLU A 127 24.37 -0.81 -6.37
CA GLU A 127 24.35 -1.91 -7.36
C GLU A 127 23.14 -1.81 -8.30
N ALA A 128 21.94 -1.61 -7.73
CA ALA A 128 20.71 -1.48 -8.51
C ALA A 128 20.75 -0.27 -9.46
N GLU A 129 21.20 0.90 -8.98
CA GLU A 129 21.38 2.10 -9.80
C GLU A 129 22.41 1.89 -10.92
N GLY A 130 23.54 1.23 -10.62
CA GLY A 130 24.58 0.95 -11.61
C GLY A 130 24.17 -0.06 -12.69
N SER A 131 23.17 -0.89 -12.42
CA SER A 131 22.67 -1.92 -13.35
C SER A 131 21.54 -1.47 -14.28
N GLY A 132 20.93 -0.30 -14.03
CA GLY A 132 19.73 0.15 -14.74
C GLY A 132 18.50 -0.72 -14.46
N TRP A 133 18.43 -1.38 -13.29
CA TRP A 133 17.39 -2.37 -12.99
C TRP A 133 15.96 -1.81 -13.04
N LEU A 134 15.78 -0.51 -12.78
CA LEU A 134 14.49 0.17 -12.86
C LEU A 134 14.21 0.84 -14.20
N ASP A 135 15.14 0.77 -15.15
CA ASP A 135 15.01 1.49 -16.41
C ASP A 135 13.77 1.02 -17.18
N GLY A 136 12.88 1.97 -17.49
CA GLY A 136 11.64 1.72 -18.24
C GLY A 136 10.51 1.08 -17.43
N VAL A 137 10.60 1.01 -16.10
CA VAL A 137 9.50 0.52 -15.27
C VAL A 137 8.43 1.60 -15.13
N SER A 138 7.42 1.52 -16.01
CA SER A 138 6.24 2.40 -15.98
C SER A 138 4.96 1.60 -16.20
N PHE A 139 3.88 1.99 -15.52
CA PHE A 139 2.57 1.37 -15.66
C PHE A 139 1.45 2.35 -15.35
N ARG A 140 0.27 2.09 -15.91
CA ARG A 140 -0.94 2.85 -15.66
C ARG A 140 -1.69 2.32 -14.44
N ILE A 141 -2.25 3.24 -13.66
CA ILE A 141 -3.14 2.97 -12.53
C ILE A 141 -4.54 3.49 -12.88
N ASP A 142 -5.47 2.57 -13.08
CA ASP A 142 -6.89 2.86 -13.32
C ASP A 142 -7.76 2.63 -12.07
N GLU A 143 -7.23 1.92 -11.06
CA GLU A 143 -7.95 1.56 -9.85
C GLU A 143 -7.01 1.34 -8.66
N VAL A 144 -7.56 1.43 -7.45
CA VAL A 144 -6.88 1.08 -6.20
C VAL A 144 -7.68 0.04 -5.43
N TYR A 145 -7.01 -0.65 -4.52
CA TYR A 145 -7.61 -1.75 -3.76
C TYR A 145 -7.62 -1.47 -2.27
N VAL A 146 -8.71 -1.88 -1.61
CA VAL A 146 -8.69 -2.14 -0.17
C VAL A 146 -8.20 -3.56 0.04
N LEU A 147 -7.16 -3.71 0.84
CA LEU A 147 -6.51 -4.99 1.09
C LEU A 147 -6.75 -5.45 2.53
N ARG A 148 -7.02 -6.74 2.70
CA ARG A 148 -7.08 -7.42 3.98
C ARG A 148 -5.97 -8.46 4.08
N ARG A 149 -5.40 -8.61 5.26
CA ARG A 149 -4.45 -9.68 5.57
C ARG A 149 -4.85 -10.37 6.87
N ASP A 150 -5.02 -11.68 6.82
CA ASP A 150 -5.30 -12.49 8.00
C ASP A 150 -3.98 -13.06 8.55
N GLY A 151 -3.60 -12.60 9.75
CA GLY A 151 -2.35 -13.01 10.40
C GLY A 151 -1.07 -12.56 9.69
N ASP A 152 0.06 -13.15 10.10
CA ASP A 152 1.40 -12.71 9.68
C ASP A 152 1.98 -13.48 8.48
N GLY A 153 1.36 -14.60 8.09
CA GLY A 153 1.93 -15.57 7.14
C GLY A 153 1.17 -15.72 5.81
N GLY A 154 0.02 -15.04 5.66
CA GLY A 154 -0.79 -15.09 4.45
C GLY A 154 -0.52 -13.93 3.50
N GLN A 155 -0.93 -14.10 2.26
CA GLN A 155 -1.00 -13.05 1.23
C GLN A 155 -2.01 -11.94 1.62
N PHE A 156 -1.84 -10.72 1.10
CA PHE A 156 -2.91 -9.72 1.11
C PHE A 156 -4.01 -10.10 0.10
N ARG A 157 -5.27 -10.01 0.48
CA ARG A 157 -6.42 -10.24 -0.41
C ARG A 157 -7.17 -8.95 -0.69
N ILE A 158 -7.67 -8.81 -1.90
CA ILE A 158 -8.48 -7.67 -2.34
C ILE A 158 -9.89 -7.84 -1.78
N THR A 159 -10.32 -6.89 -0.94
CA THR A 159 -11.70 -6.83 -0.41
C THR A 159 -12.55 -5.82 -1.15
N VAL A 160 -11.94 -4.81 -1.76
CA VAL A 160 -12.64 -3.82 -2.60
C VAL A 160 -11.77 -3.41 -3.78
N THR A 161 -12.37 -3.35 -4.95
CA THR A 161 -11.84 -2.63 -6.12
C THR A 161 -12.47 -1.24 -6.19
N VAL A 162 -11.64 -0.20 -6.24
CA VAL A 162 -12.05 1.19 -6.24
C VAL A 162 -11.55 1.85 -7.54
N PRO A 163 -12.44 2.06 -8.54
CA PRO A 163 -12.04 2.67 -9.81
C PRO A 163 -11.72 4.15 -9.63
N LEU A 164 -10.70 4.63 -10.33
CA LEU A 164 -10.31 6.04 -10.35
C LEU A 164 -11.08 6.85 -11.41
N GLY A 165 -11.17 8.15 -11.18
CA GLY A 165 -11.73 9.13 -12.10
C GLY A 165 -13.25 9.15 -12.19
N ALA A 166 -13.78 10.19 -12.83
CA ALA A 166 -15.21 10.37 -12.98
C ALA A 166 -15.86 9.24 -13.80
N ALA A 167 -15.11 8.66 -14.75
CA ALA A 167 -15.56 7.52 -15.57
C ALA A 167 -15.87 6.27 -14.73
N GLY A 168 -15.18 6.07 -13.60
CA GLY A 168 -15.46 4.99 -12.65
C GLY A 168 -16.74 5.20 -11.83
N GLY A 169 -17.32 6.41 -11.86
CA GLY A 169 -18.57 6.74 -11.18
C GLY A 169 -18.57 6.58 -9.66
N GLY A 170 -17.41 6.34 -9.04
CA GLY A 170 -17.29 6.01 -7.61
C GLY A 170 -17.86 4.63 -7.25
N ASN A 171 -18.10 3.77 -8.24
CA ASN A 171 -18.72 2.47 -8.07
C ASN A 171 -17.71 1.45 -7.55
N CYS A 172 -17.47 1.46 -6.24
CA CYS A 172 -16.62 0.47 -5.58
C CYS A 172 -17.25 -0.92 -5.66
N VAL A 173 -16.45 -1.94 -5.95
CA VAL A 173 -16.87 -3.34 -5.99
C VAL A 173 -16.30 -4.05 -4.77
N ALA A 174 -17.17 -4.43 -3.83
CA ALA A 174 -16.79 -5.25 -2.69
C ALA A 174 -16.73 -6.73 -3.09
N HIS A 175 -15.74 -7.45 -2.56
CA HIS A 175 -15.49 -8.85 -2.86
C HIS A 175 -15.66 -9.70 -1.61
N ASP A 176 -16.64 -10.60 -1.64
CA ASP A 176 -16.86 -11.63 -0.64
C ASP A 176 -17.13 -12.97 -1.36
N PRO A 177 -16.15 -13.90 -1.37
CA PRO A 177 -14.90 -13.87 -0.62
C PRO A 177 -13.86 -12.88 -1.19
N PRO A 178 -12.88 -12.41 -0.38
CA PRO A 178 -11.77 -11.59 -0.86
C PRO A 178 -10.92 -12.30 -1.93
N ILE A 179 -10.49 -11.55 -2.94
CA ILE A 179 -9.78 -12.08 -4.12
C ILE A 179 -8.26 -12.16 -3.85
N PRO A 180 -7.58 -13.28 -4.16
CA PRO A 180 -6.12 -13.38 -4.10
C PRO A 180 -5.43 -12.63 -5.26
N PHE A 181 -4.20 -12.16 -5.05
CA PHE A 181 -3.33 -11.77 -6.15
C PHE A 181 -2.74 -13.03 -6.78
N GLY A 182 -3.19 -13.39 -7.98
CA GLY A 182 -2.73 -14.60 -8.67
C GLY A 182 -1.20 -14.81 -8.70
N PRO A 183 -0.38 -13.76 -8.92
CA PRO A 183 1.09 -13.88 -8.88
C PRO A 183 1.72 -13.98 -7.48
N MET A 184 0.95 -13.77 -6.40
CA MET A 184 1.46 -13.76 -5.02
C MET A 184 1.20 -15.13 -4.36
N PRO A 185 2.20 -15.73 -3.70
CA PRO A 185 2.01 -17.02 -3.04
C PRO A 185 0.99 -16.92 -1.89
N GLU A 186 0.17 -17.96 -1.73
CA GLU A 186 -0.89 -17.98 -0.70
C GLU A 186 -0.34 -18.06 0.72
N GLY A 187 0.87 -18.61 0.88
CA GLY A 187 1.58 -18.74 2.14
C GLY A 187 3.06 -18.37 2.01
N GLU A 188 3.67 -18.05 3.14
CA GLU A 188 5.12 -17.86 3.24
C GLU A 188 5.84 -19.19 2.97
N GLU A 189 6.72 -19.21 1.96
CA GLU A 189 7.64 -20.32 1.71
C GLU A 189 8.48 -20.62 2.96
N GLU A 190 8.80 -21.90 3.19
CA GLU A 190 9.48 -22.31 4.43
C GLU A 190 10.83 -21.61 4.63
N TRP A 191 11.62 -21.48 3.56
CA TRP A 191 12.90 -20.80 3.60
C TRP A 191 12.77 -19.30 3.92
N VAL A 192 11.70 -18.65 3.45
CA VAL A 192 11.42 -17.23 3.76
C VAL A 192 11.08 -17.09 5.25
N ARG A 193 10.25 -17.99 5.76
CA ARG A 193 9.89 -18.04 7.18
C ARG A 193 11.11 -18.21 8.07
N GLU A 194 12.01 -19.13 7.71
CA GLU A 194 13.26 -19.35 8.45
C GLU A 194 14.14 -18.10 8.48
N GLU A 195 14.36 -17.45 7.34
CA GLU A 195 15.16 -16.22 7.27
C GLU A 195 14.51 -15.07 8.07
N ARG A 196 13.18 -14.92 7.99
CA ARG A 196 12.44 -13.94 8.79
C ARG A 196 12.62 -14.19 10.29
N MET A 197 12.57 -15.46 10.73
CA MET A 197 12.79 -15.82 12.13
C MET A 197 14.24 -15.57 12.57
N LYS A 198 15.24 -15.85 11.72
CA LYS A 198 16.65 -15.51 11.97
C LYS A 198 16.84 -13.99 12.12
N LEU A 199 16.25 -13.18 11.24
CA LEU A 199 16.28 -11.73 11.32
C LEU A 199 15.62 -11.21 12.60
N LYS A 200 14.47 -11.78 12.98
CA LYS A 200 13.77 -11.43 14.24
C LYS A 200 14.63 -11.77 15.47
N ALA A 201 15.28 -12.92 15.48
CA ALA A 201 16.19 -13.33 16.56
C ALA A 201 17.38 -12.38 16.70
N ARG A 202 18.03 -11.99 15.59
CA ARG A 202 19.15 -11.02 15.59
C ARG A 202 18.74 -9.66 16.17
N ARG A 203 17.52 -9.19 15.87
CA ARG A 203 16.98 -7.94 16.42
C ARG A 203 16.74 -8.02 17.93
N ASN A 204 16.20 -9.14 18.41
CA ASN A 204 15.89 -9.32 19.83
C ASN A 204 17.14 -9.56 20.69
N GLY A 205 18.18 -10.20 20.16
CA GLY A 205 19.43 -10.45 20.88
C GLY A 205 20.26 -9.19 21.20
N ARG A 206 20.02 -8.07 20.51
CA ARG A 206 20.74 -6.79 20.72
C ARG A 206 20.16 -5.90 21.82
N ARG A 207 19.02 -6.26 22.42
CA ARG A 207 18.34 -5.46 23.47
C ARG A 207 18.80 -5.79 24.91
N GLY A 208 19.70 -6.75 25.10
CA GLY A 208 20.13 -7.24 26.41
C GLY A 208 21.63 -7.12 26.70
N GLY A 209 22.35 -6.23 26.02
CA GLY A 209 23.78 -5.97 26.23
C GLY A 209 24.03 -4.52 26.58
#